data_AF-A0A2N1MYZ6-F1
#
_entry.id   AF-A0A2N1MYZ6-F1
#
_cell.length_a   1.000
_cell.length_b   1.000
_cell.length_c   1.000
_cell.angle_alpha   90.00
_cell.angle_beta   90.00
_cell.angle_gamma   90.00
#
_symmetry.space_group_name_H-M   'P 1'
#
loop_
_entity.id
_entity.type
_entity.pdbx_description
1 polymer ?
#
loop_
_entity_poly.entity_id
_entity_poly.type
_entity_poly.pdbx_seq_one_letter_code
_entity_poly.pdbx_strand_id
1 'polypeptide(L)'
;MKCSWNTGFDESGCYDYEYAGFDKAEQLCVSENPYPIAIFICACITFISVTDAYIVLVHMEMIVGTNCILWVTDQNDNNIAGDGPGDYHSCDNNDVKNMTFPDTSNYGVHAKVQGSARETKDQGPYNRNTCYFVHGDVGSWRFDEASCSL
;
A
#
# COMPACT_ATOMS: atom_id res chain seq x y z
N MET A 1 1.06 24.98 -8.24
CA MET A 1 -0.28 25.40 -8.74
C MET A 1 -0.60 26.76 -8.17
N LYS A 2 -1.04 27.72 -9.00
CA LYS A 2 -1.53 29.03 -8.55
C LYS A 2 -3.04 28.99 -8.56
N CYS A 3 -3.69 29.13 -7.41
CA CYS A 3 -5.13 29.38 -7.38
C CYS A 3 -5.34 30.85 -7.77
N SER A 4 -5.97 31.08 -8.92
CA SER A 4 -6.43 32.40 -9.36
C SER A 4 -7.94 32.46 -9.19
N TRP A 5 -8.42 33.41 -8.40
CA TRP A 5 -9.85 33.61 -8.15
C TRP A 5 -10.35 34.74 -9.05
N ASN A 6 -11.29 34.45 -9.95
CA ASN A 6 -12.11 35.48 -10.58
C ASN A 6 -13.31 35.75 -9.66
N THR A 7 -13.32 36.91 -9.02
CA THR A 7 -14.43 37.34 -8.16
C THR A 7 -15.55 37.94 -9.01
N GLY A 8 -16.45 37.09 -9.50
CA GLY A 8 -17.79 37.51 -9.92
C GLY A 8 -18.74 37.35 -8.73
N PHE A 9 -19.11 38.45 -8.08
CA PHE A 9 -20.09 38.47 -6.99
C PHE A 9 -21.51 38.56 -7.60
N ASP A 10 -22.37 37.59 -7.28
CA ASP A 10 -23.81 37.72 -7.43
C ASP A 10 -24.44 37.74 -6.01
N GLU A 11 -25.52 38.50 -5.85
CA GLU A 11 -26.12 38.86 -4.54
C GLU A 11 -26.87 37.70 -3.84
N SER A 12 -26.66 36.43 -4.25
CA SER A 12 -27.33 35.28 -3.64
C SER A 12 -26.45 34.43 -2.72
N GLY A 13 -25.14 34.72 -2.60
CA GLY A 13 -24.27 34.04 -1.64
C GLY A 13 -24.05 32.54 -1.91
N CYS A 14 -24.37 32.07 -3.12
CA CYS A 14 -24.13 30.70 -3.57
C CYS A 14 -22.86 30.66 -4.42
N TYR A 15 -21.94 29.75 -4.10
CA TYR A 15 -20.81 29.44 -4.99
C TYR A 15 -21.28 28.41 -6.00
N ASP A 16 -21.34 28.78 -7.28
CA ASP A 16 -21.42 27.80 -8.36
C ASP A 16 -20.03 27.16 -8.52
N TYR A 17 -19.94 25.88 -8.18
CA TYR A 17 -18.79 25.06 -8.54
C TYR A 17 -19.12 24.32 -9.84
N GLU A 18 -18.44 24.67 -10.93
CA GLU A 18 -18.50 23.89 -12.17
C GLU A 18 -17.31 22.93 -12.15
N TYR A 19 -17.55 21.69 -11.68
CA TYR A 19 -16.57 20.62 -11.83
C TYR A 19 -16.51 20.22 -13.30
N ALA A 20 -15.36 20.44 -13.93
CA ALA A 20 -15.02 19.74 -15.16
C ALA A 20 -14.91 18.23 -14.86
N GLY A 21 -16.03 17.53 -15.02
CA GLY A 21 -16.08 16.07 -15.16
C GLY A 21 -16.25 15.28 -13.87
N PHE A 22 -17.41 15.37 -13.22
CA PHE A 22 -18.11 14.25 -12.57
C PHE A 22 -19.59 14.64 -12.45
N ASP A 23 -20.48 13.92 -13.15
CA ASP A 23 -21.90 14.21 -13.20
C ASP A 23 -22.61 14.05 -11.84
N LYS A 24 -23.48 15.02 -11.54
CA LYS A 24 -24.59 15.05 -10.54
C LYS A 24 -24.27 15.37 -9.07
N ALA A 25 -24.28 16.68 -8.81
CA ALA A 25 -25.07 17.42 -7.79
C ALA A 25 -25.35 16.74 -6.43
N GLU A 26 -24.52 17.05 -5.44
CA GLU A 26 -24.97 17.19 -4.04
C GLU A 26 -24.60 18.59 -3.54
N GLN A 27 -25.61 19.45 -3.40
CA GLN A 27 -25.48 20.84 -2.99
C GLN A 27 -25.44 20.91 -1.46
N LEU A 28 -24.27 21.16 -0.86
CA LEU A 28 -24.09 21.35 0.58
C LEU A 28 -24.20 22.84 0.93
N CYS A 29 -25.38 23.27 1.39
CA CYS A 29 -25.59 24.62 1.92
C CYS A 29 -25.09 24.70 3.38
N VAL A 30 -24.00 25.42 3.63
CA VAL A 30 -23.54 25.73 5.00
C VAL A 30 -23.82 27.21 5.29
N SER A 31 -24.79 27.47 6.18
CA SER A 31 -25.20 28.82 6.57
C SER A 31 -24.20 29.47 7.54
N GLU A 32 -23.78 30.68 7.21
CA GLU A 32 -23.28 31.74 8.09
C GLU A 32 -22.16 31.38 9.07
N ASN A 33 -20.96 31.17 8.49
CA ASN A 33 -19.64 31.65 8.91
C ASN A 33 -18.59 30.63 8.41
N PRO A 34 -18.10 30.74 7.17
CA PRO A 34 -17.39 29.65 6.49
C PRO A 34 -15.96 29.43 7.01
N TYR A 35 -15.39 30.35 7.79
CA TYR A 35 -13.97 30.31 8.12
C TYR A 35 -13.53 29.08 8.94
N PRO A 36 -14.16 28.72 10.08
CA PRO A 36 -13.69 27.56 10.84
C PRO A 36 -13.95 26.23 10.12
N ILE A 37 -15.08 26.10 9.41
CA ILE A 37 -15.47 24.86 8.72
C ILE A 37 -14.62 24.64 7.47
N ALA A 38 -14.37 25.70 6.67
CA ALA A 38 -13.50 25.62 5.50
C ALA A 38 -12.05 25.31 5.88
N ILE A 39 -11.55 25.84 7.00
CA ILE A 39 -10.22 25.50 7.53
C ILE A 39 -10.17 24.02 7.95
N PHE A 40 -11.20 23.53 8.65
CA PHE A 40 -11.29 22.13 9.07
C PHE A 40 -11.31 21.16 7.88
N ILE A 41 -12.12 21.44 6.85
CA ILE A 41 -12.19 20.61 5.64
C ILE A 41 -10.88 20.65 4.86
N CYS A 42 -10.26 21.82 4.71
CA CYS A 42 -8.98 21.98 4.01
C CYS A 42 -7.84 21.24 4.73
N ALA A 43 -7.82 21.27 6.07
CA ALA A 43 -6.89 20.47 6.86
C ALA A 43 -7.14 18.96 6.65
N CYS A 44 -8.39 18.50 6.64
CA CYS A 44 -8.71 17.09 6.42
C CYS A 44 -8.24 16.58 5.04
N ILE A 45 -8.28 17.41 3.99
CA ILE A 45 -7.84 17.01 2.63
C ILE A 45 -6.31 16.96 2.52
N THR A 46 -5.56 17.82 3.23
CA THR A 46 -4.09 17.79 3.21
C THR A 46 -3.48 16.65 4.05
N PHE A 47 -4.25 16.07 4.98
CA PHE A 47 -3.86 14.83 5.67
C PHE A 47 -4.02 13.58 4.81
N ILE A 48 -4.88 13.62 3.79
CA ILE A 48 -4.96 12.60 2.74
C ILE A 48 -3.91 12.92 1.67
N SER A 49 -2.66 13.05 2.10
CA SER A 49 -1.56 12.96 1.15
C SER A 49 -1.61 11.53 0.60
N VAL A 50 -1.86 11.41 -0.70
CA VAL A 50 -1.62 10.17 -1.43
C VAL A 50 -0.13 9.93 -1.26
N THR A 51 0.23 9.08 -0.30
CA THR A 51 1.57 8.54 -0.20
C THR A 51 1.66 7.57 -1.35
N ASP A 52 2.64 7.77 -2.24
CA ASP A 52 3.03 6.70 -3.14
C ASP A 52 3.32 5.46 -2.26
N ALA A 53 2.90 4.29 -2.74
CA ALA A 53 2.98 3.05 -2.00
C ALA A 53 3.64 1.98 -2.86
N TYR A 54 4.61 1.28 -2.27
CA TYR A 54 5.19 0.10 -2.88
C TYR A 54 4.28 -1.11 -2.68
N ILE A 55 4.29 -1.97 -3.71
CA ILE A 55 3.59 -3.24 -3.71
C ILE A 55 4.62 -4.36 -3.81
N VAL A 56 4.51 -5.32 -2.92
CA VAL A 56 5.22 -6.61 -2.97
C VAL A 56 4.20 -7.72 -3.18
N LEU A 57 4.30 -8.44 -4.29
CA LEU A 57 3.47 -9.61 -4.58
C LEU A 57 4.28 -10.89 -4.40
N VAL A 58 3.74 -11.87 -3.69
CA VAL A 58 4.39 -13.17 -3.51
C VAL A 58 3.42 -14.29 -3.90
N HIS A 59 3.77 -15.02 -4.95
CA HIS A 59 3.06 -16.23 -5.37
C HIS A 59 3.48 -17.41 -4.49
N MET A 60 2.52 -18.06 -3.85
CA MET A 60 2.74 -19.12 -2.86
C MET A 60 2.43 -20.48 -3.46
N GLU A 61 3.46 -21.15 -3.97
CA GLU A 61 3.37 -22.43 -4.70
C GLU A 61 4.07 -23.58 -3.95
N MET A 62 3.92 -23.62 -2.62
CA MET A 62 4.51 -24.68 -1.80
C MET A 62 3.65 -25.95 -1.81
N ILE A 63 4.24 -27.09 -1.47
CA ILE A 63 3.51 -28.35 -1.28
C ILE A 63 2.50 -28.26 -0.12
N VAL A 64 1.37 -28.97 -0.25
CA VAL A 64 0.30 -29.07 0.75
C VAL A 64 0.82 -29.33 2.16
N GLY A 65 0.30 -28.56 3.13
CA GLY A 65 0.65 -28.62 4.54
C GLY A 65 1.90 -27.80 4.90
N THR A 66 2.40 -26.96 3.98
CA THR A 66 3.55 -26.10 4.26
C THR A 66 3.12 -24.72 4.72
N ASN A 67 3.61 -24.32 5.89
CA ASN A 67 3.46 -22.95 6.37
C ASN A 67 4.73 -22.13 6.12
N CYS A 68 4.58 -20.85 5.85
CA CYS A 68 5.68 -19.91 5.71
C CYS A 68 5.33 -18.56 6.35
N ILE A 69 6.35 -17.72 6.51
CA ILE A 69 6.25 -16.35 7.00
C ILE A 69 6.96 -15.45 5.97
N LEU A 70 6.28 -14.39 5.56
CA LEU A 70 6.69 -13.43 4.54
C LEU A 70 6.56 -12.03 5.11
N TRP A 71 7.66 -11.29 5.25
CA TRP A 71 7.62 -9.95 5.83
C TRP A 71 8.54 -8.99 5.10
N VAL A 72 8.25 -7.70 5.25
CA VAL A 72 9.00 -6.61 4.64
C VAL A 72 9.59 -5.75 5.74
N THR A 73 10.86 -5.37 5.60
CA THR A 73 11.51 -4.42 6.50
C THR A 73 11.93 -3.14 5.81
N ASP A 74 11.99 -2.03 6.56
CA ASP A 74 12.60 -0.78 6.11
C ASP A 74 14.14 -0.80 6.24
N GLN A 75 14.81 0.30 5.87
CA GLN A 75 16.25 0.48 6.04
C GLN A 75 16.78 0.37 7.49
N ASN A 76 15.87 0.35 8.48
CA ASN A 76 16.16 0.28 9.90
C ASN A 76 15.80 -1.10 10.49
N ASP A 77 15.55 -2.10 9.64
CA ASP A 77 15.11 -3.45 10.01
C ASP A 77 13.76 -3.48 10.76
N ASN A 78 12.94 -2.43 10.66
CA ASN A 78 11.59 -2.44 11.22
C ASN A 78 10.64 -3.16 10.28
N ASN A 79 9.80 -4.06 10.80
CA ASN A 79 8.73 -4.66 10.01
C ASN A 79 7.69 -3.59 9.63
N ILE A 80 7.50 -3.40 8.32
CA ILE A 80 6.58 -2.41 7.75
C ILE A 80 5.41 -3.04 6.99
N ALA A 81 5.49 -4.32 6.62
CA ALA A 81 4.41 -5.05 5.94
C ALA A 81 4.58 -6.57 6.00
N GLY A 82 3.51 -7.28 5.67
CA GLY A 82 3.47 -8.74 5.65
C GLY A 82 3.14 -9.35 7.02
N ASP A 83 3.70 -10.50 7.30
CA ASP A 83 3.51 -11.22 8.55
C ASP A 83 4.34 -10.64 9.69
N GLY A 84 3.84 -10.81 10.91
CA GLY A 84 4.61 -10.53 12.11
C GLY A 84 5.68 -11.59 12.37
N PRO A 85 6.76 -11.28 13.11
CA PRO A 85 7.76 -12.26 13.49
C PRO A 85 7.15 -13.49 14.17
N GLY A 86 7.33 -14.67 13.57
CA GLY A 86 6.77 -15.93 14.05
C GLY A 86 5.31 -16.20 13.66
N ASP A 87 4.67 -15.31 12.89
CA ASP A 87 3.29 -15.47 12.42
C ASP A 87 3.26 -16.27 11.11
N TYR A 88 3.42 -17.59 11.23
CA TYR A 88 3.40 -18.50 10.09
C TYR A 88 1.97 -18.73 9.60
N HIS A 89 1.78 -18.65 8.28
CA HIS A 89 0.51 -18.94 7.61
C HIS A 89 0.69 -20.00 6.51
N SER A 90 -0.40 -20.54 5.99
CA SER A 90 -0.38 -21.56 4.93
C SER A 90 0.13 -20.95 3.62
N CYS A 91 1.12 -21.59 2.99
CA CYS A 91 1.72 -21.14 1.72
C CYS A 91 1.53 -22.16 0.58
N ASP A 92 0.58 -23.07 0.75
CA ASP A 92 0.32 -24.21 -0.13
C ASP A 92 -0.91 -24.04 -1.03
N ASN A 93 -1.58 -22.89 -0.95
CA ASN A 93 -2.87 -22.66 -1.60
C ASN A 93 -2.77 -22.15 -3.04
N ASN A 94 -1.57 -22.06 -3.63
CA ASN A 94 -1.34 -21.44 -4.95
C ASN A 94 -1.97 -20.03 -5.03
N ASP A 95 -1.82 -19.26 -3.96
CA ASP A 95 -2.42 -17.94 -3.79
C ASP A 95 -1.36 -16.84 -3.87
N VAL A 96 -1.79 -15.59 -4.04
CA VAL A 96 -0.92 -14.42 -4.15
C VAL A 96 -1.07 -13.55 -2.93
N LYS A 97 0.01 -13.41 -2.17
CA LYS A 97 0.08 -12.47 -1.05
C LYS A 97 0.45 -11.08 -1.56
N ASN A 98 -0.43 -10.12 -1.34
CA ASN A 98 -0.18 -8.71 -1.62
C ASN A 98 0.17 -7.97 -0.32
N MET A 99 1.33 -7.34 -0.30
CA MET A 99 1.81 -6.49 0.78
C MET A 99 2.02 -5.07 0.23
N THR A 100 1.18 -4.14 0.66
CA THR A 100 1.25 -2.72 0.26
C THR A 100 1.66 -1.88 1.47
N PHE A 101 2.63 -0.97 1.29
CA PHE A 101 3.14 -0.11 2.35
C PHE A 101 3.61 1.24 1.79
N PRO A 102 3.70 2.29 2.63
CA PRO A 102 4.15 3.61 2.18
C PRO A 102 5.54 3.57 1.58
N ASP A 103 5.79 4.42 0.60
CA ASP A 103 7.11 4.57 -0.02
C ASP A 103 8.18 4.88 1.03
N THR A 104 9.20 4.02 1.05
CA THR A 104 10.40 4.15 1.88
C THR A 104 11.65 4.31 1.01
N SER A 105 12.75 4.79 1.61
CA SER A 105 14.01 5.00 0.89
C SER A 105 14.58 3.70 0.32
N ASN A 106 14.46 2.61 1.07
CA ASN A 106 14.66 1.25 0.62
C ASN A 106 13.95 0.27 1.56
N TYR A 107 13.66 -0.93 1.04
CA TYR A 107 13.06 -2.02 1.81
C TYR A 107 13.69 -3.37 1.47
N GLY A 108 13.63 -4.32 2.41
CA GLY A 108 14.00 -5.72 2.24
C GLY A 108 12.77 -6.63 2.31
N VAL A 109 12.79 -7.74 1.57
CA VAL A 109 11.75 -8.78 1.61
C VAL A 109 12.34 -10.07 2.13
N HIS A 110 11.65 -10.68 3.09
CA HIS A 110 12.14 -11.83 3.81
C HIS A 110 11.13 -12.98 3.75
N ALA A 111 11.64 -14.19 3.56
CA ALA A 111 10.84 -15.39 3.55
C ALA A 111 11.46 -16.48 4.44
N LYS A 112 10.61 -17.22 5.15
CA LYS A 112 11.03 -18.42 5.89
C LYS A 112 9.93 -19.46 5.91
N VAL A 113 10.30 -20.73 5.72
CA VAL A 113 9.37 -21.87 5.76
C VAL A 113 9.41 -22.55 7.13
N GLN A 114 8.25 -22.84 7.70
CA GLN A 114 8.15 -23.53 8.99
C GLN A 114 8.71 -24.95 8.88
N GLY A 115 9.54 -25.35 9.84
CA GLY A 115 10.15 -26.69 9.87
C GLY A 115 11.31 -26.89 8.88
N SER A 116 11.63 -25.90 8.04
CA SER A 116 12.79 -25.92 7.16
C SER A 116 14.09 -25.74 7.97
N ALA A 117 15.11 -26.53 7.65
CA ALA A 117 16.47 -26.31 8.15
C ALA A 117 17.25 -25.24 7.37
N ARG A 118 16.70 -24.77 6.23
CA ARG A 118 17.28 -23.67 5.45
C ARG A 118 17.10 -22.35 6.18
N GLU A 119 18.11 -21.50 6.05
CA GLU A 119 18.09 -20.13 6.58
C GLU A 119 16.99 -19.28 5.93
N THR A 120 16.65 -18.17 6.58
CA THR A 120 15.79 -17.14 6.01
C THR A 120 16.37 -16.69 4.67
N LYS A 121 15.51 -16.47 3.68
CA LYS A 121 15.92 -15.90 2.40
C LYS A 121 15.57 -14.43 2.41
N ASP A 122 16.60 -13.60 2.35
CA ASP A 122 16.50 -12.15 2.37
C ASP A 122 16.80 -11.61 0.97
N GLN A 123 15.96 -10.68 0.48
CA GLN A 123 16.07 -10.05 -0.83
C GLN A 123 16.02 -8.53 -0.69
N GLY A 124 16.78 -7.81 -1.51
CA GLY A 124 16.86 -6.35 -1.52
C GLY A 124 18.27 -5.84 -1.21
N PRO A 125 18.41 -4.53 -0.91
CA PRO A 125 17.35 -3.51 -0.79
C PRO A 125 16.67 -3.14 -2.14
N TYR A 126 15.42 -2.70 -2.07
CA TYR A 126 14.60 -2.27 -3.22
C TYR A 126 13.98 -0.88 -3.03
N ASN A 127 13.68 -0.22 -4.15
CA ASN A 127 13.00 1.08 -4.24
C ASN A 127 11.98 1.09 -5.39
N ARG A 128 11.34 -0.05 -5.62
CA ARG A 128 10.37 -0.30 -6.71
C ARG A 128 9.38 -1.37 -6.27
N ASN A 129 8.29 -1.56 -6.99
CA ASN A 129 7.44 -2.74 -6.81
C ASN A 129 8.21 -4.02 -7.14
N THR A 130 8.01 -5.08 -6.36
CA THR A 130 8.69 -6.37 -6.58
C THR A 130 7.72 -7.54 -6.51
N CYS A 131 8.05 -8.60 -7.22
CA CYS A 131 7.24 -9.81 -7.28
C CYS A 131 8.11 -11.04 -7.06
N TYR A 132 7.60 -12.05 -6.38
CA TYR A 132 8.34 -13.26 -6.04
C TYR A 132 7.50 -14.52 -6.19
N PHE A 133 8.19 -15.65 -6.32
CA PHE A 133 7.64 -16.97 -6.09
C PHE A 133 8.30 -17.60 -4.86
N VAL A 134 7.47 -18.09 -3.93
CA VAL A 134 7.89 -19.05 -2.91
C VAL A 134 7.35 -20.43 -3.30
N HIS A 135 8.24 -21.36 -3.62
CA HIS A 135 7.87 -22.66 -4.18
C HIS A 135 8.77 -23.80 -3.71
N GLY A 136 8.25 -25.03 -3.83
CA GLY A 136 8.91 -26.26 -3.41
C GLY A 136 8.32 -26.86 -2.13
N ASP A 137 9.17 -27.45 -1.30
CA ASP A 137 8.79 -28.11 -0.04
C ASP A 137 9.67 -27.68 1.13
N VAL A 138 9.29 -28.09 2.34
CA VAL A 138 9.99 -27.75 3.60
C VAL A 138 11.51 -28.03 3.56
N GLY A 139 11.95 -29.07 2.86
CA GLY A 139 13.37 -29.41 2.72
C GLY A 139 14.07 -28.72 1.54
N SER A 140 13.33 -28.37 0.48
CA SER A 140 13.91 -27.95 -0.80
C SER A 140 13.43 -26.61 -1.40
N TRP A 141 12.78 -25.75 -0.61
CA TRP A 141 12.16 -24.51 -1.09
C TRP A 141 13.10 -23.42 -1.65
N ARG A 142 12.51 -22.57 -2.50
CA ARG A 142 13.14 -21.40 -3.14
C ARG A 142 12.31 -20.14 -2.95
N PHE A 143 12.98 -19.00 -3.11
CA PHE A 143 12.39 -17.66 -3.06
C PHE A 143 13.05 -16.83 -4.14
N ASP A 144 12.38 -16.74 -5.29
CA ASP A 144 12.95 -16.24 -6.53
C ASP A 144 12.20 -14.97 -6.98
N GLU A 145 12.93 -13.92 -7.36
CA GLU A 145 12.35 -12.69 -7.92
C GLU A 145 11.76 -12.97 -9.31
N ALA A 146 10.61 -12.37 -9.60
CA ALA A 146 9.88 -12.49 -10.84
C ALA A 146 9.51 -11.14 -11.43
N SER A 147 9.12 -11.16 -12.71
CA SER A 147 8.55 -9.98 -13.36
C SER A 147 7.13 -9.75 -12.89
N CYS A 148 6.85 -8.56 -12.37
CA CYS A 148 5.49 -8.16 -12.03
C CYS A 148 4.65 -7.97 -13.30
N SER A 149 3.61 -8.78 -13.48
CA SER A 149 2.51 -8.46 -14.39
C SER A 149 1.39 -7.79 -13.60
N LEU A 150 1.50 -6.47 -13.42
CA LEU A 150 0.48 -5.63 -12.81
C LEU A 150 -0.56 -5.18 -13.84
#